data_AF-A0A9D4FLD5-F1
#
_entry.id   AF-A0A9D4FLD5-F1
#
_cell.length_a   1.000
_cell.length_b   1.000
_cell.length_c   1.000
_cell.angle_alpha   90.00
_cell.angle_beta   90.00
_cell.angle_gamma   90.00
#
_symmetry.space_group_name_H-M   'P 1'
#
loop_
_entity.id
_entity.type
_entity.pdbx_description
1 polymer ?
#
loop_
_entity_poly.entity_id
_entity_poly.type
_entity_poly.pdbx_seq_one_letter_code
_entity_poly.pdbx_strand_id
1 'polypeptide(L)'
;MPTDKVPFQGMKAITKCSIHTENNTELLCVDHDQFICSLCLVRFHRNCQIIDDLFKDQLQTQHDNGEALQTLEESLNELQHKCENYLTHVASIEREIKHECRKFVREVKKCVYKINDSITSRYYTVLDKEGYDTSVEISRFENVLKCIYNNLALLTVTLSFGHPSEQTVIKKVVNEALIEAQ
;
A
#
# COMPACT_ATOMS: atom_id res chain seq x y z
N MET A 1 -24.57 0.48 -1.11
CA MET A 1 -25.72 -0.43 -1.34
C MET A 1 -26.28 -0.78 0.03
N PRO A 2 -27.60 -0.72 0.25
CA PRO A 2 -28.17 -1.10 1.53
C PRO A 2 -28.06 -2.62 1.65
N THR A 3 -27.32 -3.10 2.64
CA THR A 3 -27.38 -4.51 3.05
C THR A 3 -28.69 -4.69 3.77
N ASP A 4 -29.71 -5.11 3.03
CA ASP A 4 -30.93 -5.66 3.62
C ASP A 4 -30.51 -6.76 4.57
N LYS A 5 -30.64 -6.48 5.88
CA LYS A 5 -30.50 -7.48 6.92
C LYS A 5 -31.62 -8.48 6.70
N VAL A 6 -31.34 -9.55 5.96
CA VAL A 6 -32.22 -10.71 5.88
C VAL A 6 -32.34 -11.21 7.31
N PRO A 7 -33.52 -11.13 7.96
CA PRO A 7 -33.71 -11.81 9.22
C PRO A 7 -33.65 -13.29 8.89
N PHE A 8 -32.55 -13.95 9.24
CA PHE A 8 -32.41 -15.38 9.04
C PHE A 8 -33.36 -16.06 10.02
N GLN A 9 -34.59 -16.32 9.56
CA GLN A 9 -35.44 -17.36 10.13
C GLN A 9 -34.64 -18.65 9.96
N GLY A 10 -33.94 -19.05 11.03
CA GLY A 10 -33.29 -20.35 11.10
C GLY A 10 -34.31 -21.38 10.63
N MET A 11 -34.02 -22.01 9.48
CA MET A 11 -34.82 -23.11 8.99
C MET A 11 -34.70 -24.24 10.00
N LYS A 12 -35.59 -24.21 10.99
CA LYS A 12 -36.07 -25.39 11.69
C LYS A 12 -36.81 -26.22 10.63
N ALA A 13 -36.06 -26.95 9.81
CA ALA A 13 -36.61 -28.12 9.14
C ALA A 13 -36.82 -29.17 10.22
N ILE A 14 -37.80 -28.92 11.10
CA ILE A 14 -38.32 -29.90 12.02
C ILE A 14 -38.98 -30.96 11.15
N THR A 15 -38.25 -32.04 10.90
CA THR A 15 -38.80 -33.19 10.21
C THR A 15 -39.72 -33.96 11.15
N LYS A 16 -40.94 -34.27 10.68
CA LYS A 16 -41.85 -35.15 11.41
C LYS A 16 -41.33 -36.58 11.38
N CYS A 17 -41.51 -37.30 12.47
CA CYS A 17 -41.17 -38.71 12.53
C CYS A 17 -42.07 -39.50 11.57
N SER A 18 -41.48 -40.39 10.77
CA SER A 18 -42.20 -41.25 9.82
C SER A 18 -43.15 -42.24 10.50
N ILE A 19 -42.90 -42.59 11.77
CA ILE A 19 -43.70 -43.54 12.57
C ILE A 19 -44.69 -42.80 13.48
N HIS A 20 -44.24 -41.72 14.11
CA HIS A 20 -45.04 -40.93 15.04
C HIS A 20 -45.25 -39.54 14.45
N THR A 21 -46.14 -39.42 13.46
CA THR A 21 -46.32 -38.25 12.59
C THR A 21 -46.64 -36.94 13.32
N GLU A 22 -47.14 -37.01 14.56
CA GLU A 22 -47.36 -35.84 15.40
C GLU A 22 -46.07 -35.32 16.06
N ASN A 23 -45.05 -36.16 16.19
CA ASN A 23 -43.79 -35.85 16.86
C ASN A 23 -42.68 -35.45 15.90
N ASN A 24 -41.79 -34.62 16.41
CA ASN A 24 -40.61 -34.14 15.70
C ASN A 24 -39.43 -35.10 15.93
N THR A 25 -38.57 -35.23 14.92
CA THR A 25 -37.28 -35.90 15.08
C THR A 25 -36.26 -34.89 15.60
N GLU A 26 -35.89 -35.02 16.87
CA GLU A 26 -35.04 -34.05 17.59
C GLU A 26 -33.72 -34.70 18.09
N LEU A 27 -33.64 -36.04 18.04
CA LEU A 27 -32.54 -36.84 18.58
C LEU A 27 -31.77 -37.52 17.45
N LEU A 28 -30.43 -37.59 17.50
CA LEU A 28 -29.66 -38.46 16.60
C LEU A 28 -29.33 -39.78 17.28
N CYS A 29 -29.74 -40.89 16.67
CA CYS A 29 -29.31 -42.23 17.07
C CYS A 29 -28.01 -42.59 16.33
N VAL A 30 -26.89 -42.66 17.04
CA VAL A 30 -25.56 -42.91 16.46
C VAL A 30 -25.47 -44.31 15.84
N ASP A 31 -26.02 -45.32 16.51
CA ASP A 31 -25.92 -46.72 16.06
C ASP A 31 -26.66 -47.01 14.75
N HIS A 32 -27.59 -46.12 14.37
CA HIS A 32 -28.44 -46.26 13.19
C HIS A 32 -28.30 -45.07 12.22
N ASP A 33 -27.40 -44.12 12.54
CA ASP A 33 -27.15 -42.88 11.80
C ASP A 33 -28.43 -42.17 11.31
N GLN A 34 -29.42 -42.02 12.20
CA GLN A 34 -30.73 -41.48 11.85
C GLN A 34 -31.32 -40.58 12.94
N PHE A 35 -32.08 -39.56 12.51
CA PHE A 35 -32.85 -38.71 13.41
C PHE A 35 -34.13 -39.42 13.87
N ILE A 36 -34.37 -39.44 15.17
CA ILE A 36 -35.51 -40.11 15.81
C ILE A 36 -36.29 -39.15 16.72
N CYS A 37 -37.55 -39.46 16.98
CA CYS A 37 -38.34 -38.76 18.00
C CYS A 37 -38.19 -39.44 19.37
N SER A 38 -38.58 -38.73 20.43
CA SER A 38 -38.57 -39.24 21.81
C SER A 38 -39.35 -40.54 22.01
N LEU A 39 -40.44 -40.76 21.28
CA LEU A 39 -41.17 -42.04 21.32
C LEU A 39 -40.39 -43.19 20.66
N CYS A 40 -39.70 -42.93 19.55
CA CYS A 40 -38.83 -43.94 18.92
C CYS A 40 -37.67 -44.32 19.83
N LEU A 41 -37.11 -43.35 20.57
CA LEU A 41 -36.10 -43.62 21.60
C LEU A 41 -36.61 -44.65 22.63
N VAL A 42 -37.77 -44.39 23.21
CA VAL A 42 -38.33 -45.24 24.27
C VAL A 42 -38.81 -46.60 23.74
N ARG A 43 -39.24 -46.72 22.49
CA ARG A 43 -39.82 -47.97 21.97
C ARG A 43 -38.85 -48.86 21.20
N PHE A 44 -37.91 -48.28 20.46
CA PHE A 44 -37.08 -49.01 19.50
C PHE A 44 -35.59 -48.83 19.72
N HIS A 45 -35.16 -47.70 20.32
CA HIS A 45 -33.74 -47.34 20.46
C HIS A 45 -33.29 -47.24 21.92
N ARG A 46 -33.90 -47.99 22.86
CA ARG A 46 -33.59 -47.90 24.30
C ARG A 46 -32.13 -48.16 24.65
N ASN A 47 -31.48 -49.02 23.89
CA ASN A 47 -30.10 -49.43 24.12
C ASN A 47 -29.13 -48.75 23.15
N CYS A 48 -29.62 -47.79 22.35
CA CYS A 48 -28.79 -47.11 21.38
C CYS A 48 -28.09 -45.89 21.98
N GLN A 49 -26.93 -45.55 21.45
CA GLN A 49 -26.27 -44.30 21.78
C GLN A 49 -26.98 -43.12 21.10
N ILE A 50 -27.44 -42.15 21.91
CA ILE A 50 -28.19 -40.98 21.45
C ILE A 50 -27.41 -39.70 21.73
N ILE A 51 -27.41 -38.79 20.74
CA ILE A 51 -26.96 -37.41 20.91
C ILE A 51 -28.20 -36.52 20.86
N ASP A 52 -28.52 -35.91 21.99
CA ASP A 52 -29.69 -35.02 22.20
C ASP A 52 -29.36 -33.55 21.84
N ASP A 53 -28.06 -33.18 21.80
CA ASP A 53 -27.60 -31.79 21.81
C ASP A 53 -26.87 -31.31 20.54
N LEU A 54 -27.02 -32.02 19.41
CA LEU A 54 -26.41 -31.62 18.12
C LEU A 54 -26.72 -30.19 17.69
N PHE A 55 -27.94 -29.72 17.99
CA PHE A 55 -28.36 -28.37 17.66
C PHE A 55 -27.71 -27.32 18.56
N LYS A 56 -27.44 -27.64 19.84
CA LYS A 56 -26.77 -26.69 20.74
C LYS A 56 -25.31 -26.53 20.35
N ASP A 57 -24.62 -27.64 20.08
CA ASP A 57 -23.21 -27.59 19.66
C ASP A 57 -23.05 -26.91 18.29
N GLN A 58 -23.97 -27.15 17.35
CA GLN A 58 -23.97 -26.42 16.07
C GLN A 58 -24.27 -24.94 16.22
N LEU A 59 -25.25 -24.55 17.05
CA LEU A 59 -25.57 -23.14 17.28
C LEU A 59 -24.42 -22.40 17.96
N GLN A 60 -23.78 -23.03 18.95
CA GLN A 60 -22.62 -22.46 19.62
C GLN A 60 -21.44 -22.33 18.64
N THR A 61 -21.14 -23.37 17.86
CA THR A 61 -20.07 -23.32 16.85
C THR A 61 -20.34 -22.24 15.80
N GLN A 62 -21.59 -22.07 15.36
CA GLN A 62 -21.96 -21.02 14.41
C GLN A 62 -21.83 -19.61 15.01
N HIS A 63 -22.19 -19.46 16.28
CA HIS A 63 -22.02 -18.21 17.01
C HIS A 63 -20.54 -17.83 17.13
N ASP A 64 -19.71 -18.75 17.59
CA ASP A 64 -18.26 -18.55 17.77
C ASP A 64 -17.58 -18.25 16.43
N ASN A 65 -17.98 -18.94 15.36
CA ASN A 65 -17.50 -18.65 14.00
C ASN A 65 -17.96 -17.27 13.52
N GLY A 66 -19.18 -16.85 13.86
CA GLY A 66 -19.69 -15.52 13.54
C GLY A 66 -18.87 -14.41 14.20
N GLU A 67 -18.56 -14.55 15.49
CA GLU A 67 -17.70 -13.61 16.22
C GLU A 67 -16.27 -13.58 15.66
N ALA A 68 -15.72 -14.74 15.31
CA ALA A 68 -14.38 -14.84 14.72
C ALA A 68 -14.33 -14.16 13.33
N LEU A 69 -15.35 -14.35 12.50
CA LEU A 69 -15.46 -13.70 11.19
C LEU A 69 -15.59 -12.18 11.33
N GLN A 70 -16.42 -11.71 12.27
CA GLN A 70 -16.55 -10.28 12.52
C GLN A 70 -15.22 -9.66 12.97
N THR A 71 -14.50 -10.32 13.88
CA THR A 71 -13.17 -9.87 14.34
C THR A 71 -12.16 -9.81 13.17
N LEU A 72 -12.24 -10.79 12.25
CA LEU A 72 -11.40 -10.82 11.06
C LEU A 72 -11.74 -9.67 10.09
N GLU A 73 -13.02 -9.38 9.88
CA GLU A 73 -13.47 -8.25 9.06
C GLU A 73 -12.99 -6.91 9.65
N GLU A 74 -13.13 -6.72 10.96
CA GLU A 74 -12.63 -5.53 11.66
C GLU A 74 -11.11 -5.38 11.49
N SER A 75 -10.35 -6.47 11.66
CA SER A 75 -8.90 -6.49 11.46
C SER A 75 -8.48 -6.18 10.03
N LEU A 76 -9.21 -6.69 9.03
CA LEU A 76 -8.98 -6.41 7.62
C LEU A 76 -9.25 -4.95 7.29
N ASN A 77 -10.33 -4.38 7.81
CA ASN A 77 -10.66 -2.97 7.63
C ASN A 77 -9.59 -2.06 8.25
N GLU A 78 -9.11 -2.38 9.45
CA GLU A 78 -7.99 -1.65 10.06
C GLU A 78 -6.71 -1.72 9.23
N LEU A 79 -6.38 -2.91 8.71
CA LEU A 79 -5.20 -3.11 7.88
C LEU A 79 -5.31 -2.32 6.57
N GLN A 80 -6.48 -2.35 5.93
CA GLN A 80 -6.74 -1.58 4.72
C GLN A 80 -6.54 -0.07 4.98
N HIS A 81 -7.10 0.45 6.07
CA HIS A 81 -6.93 1.86 6.43
C HIS A 81 -5.45 2.21 6.70
N LYS A 82 -4.68 1.33 7.35
CA LYS A 82 -3.23 1.50 7.53
C LYS A 82 -2.49 1.53 6.19
N CYS A 83 -2.85 0.66 5.25
CA CYS A 83 -2.27 0.64 3.90
C CYS A 83 -2.57 1.93 3.12
N GLU A 84 -3.82 2.41 3.15
CA GLU A 84 -4.22 3.67 2.50
C GLU A 84 -3.48 4.88 3.08
N ASN A 85 -3.30 4.93 4.40
CA ASN A 85 -2.51 5.95 5.07
C ASN A 85 -1.04 5.90 4.67
N TYR A 86 -0.46 4.70 4.60
CA TYR A 86 0.92 4.51 4.19
C TYR A 86 1.15 5.00 2.76
N LEU A 87 0.26 4.63 1.82
CA LEU A 87 0.32 5.10 0.43
C LEU A 87 0.24 6.63 0.33
N THR A 88 -0.66 7.24 1.10
CA THR A 88 -0.80 8.70 1.15
C THR A 88 0.46 9.36 1.71
N HIS A 89 1.08 8.78 2.73
CA HIS A 89 2.32 9.27 3.31
C HIS A 89 3.49 9.19 2.32
N VAL A 90 3.65 8.05 1.63
CA VAL A 90 4.65 7.89 0.57
C VAL A 90 4.47 8.93 -0.53
N ALA A 91 3.25 9.13 -1.02
CA ALA A 91 2.95 10.15 -2.04
C ALA A 91 3.22 11.59 -1.55
N SER A 92 3.18 11.84 -0.24
CA SER A 92 3.59 13.12 0.34
C SER A 92 5.11 13.30 0.29
N ILE A 93 5.86 12.27 0.71
CA ILE A 93 7.33 12.27 0.68
C ILE A 93 7.84 12.45 -0.76
N GLU A 94 7.27 11.73 -1.73
CA GLU A 94 7.62 11.86 -3.14
C GLU A 94 7.42 13.31 -3.66
N ARG A 95 6.33 13.97 -3.25
CA ARG A 95 6.06 15.37 -3.61
C ARG A 95 7.07 16.33 -3.01
N GLU A 96 7.47 16.11 -1.76
CA GLU A 96 8.46 16.93 -1.05
C GLU A 96 9.86 16.78 -1.68
N ILE A 97 10.29 15.54 -1.93
CA ILE A 97 11.55 15.26 -2.66
C ILE A 97 11.54 15.96 -4.02
N LYS A 98 10.45 15.86 -4.78
CA LYS A 98 10.32 16.54 -6.08
C LYS A 98 10.33 18.07 -5.95
N HIS A 99 9.84 18.62 -4.85
CA HIS A 99 9.90 20.06 -4.59
C HIS A 99 11.35 20.50 -4.30
N GLU A 100 12.04 19.82 -3.40
CA GLU A 100 13.42 20.15 -3.02
C GLU A 100 14.39 19.95 -4.19
N CYS A 101 14.24 18.89 -4.99
CA CYS A 101 15.02 18.72 -6.21
C CYS A 101 14.85 19.90 -7.18
N ARG A 102 13.62 20.39 -7.39
CA ARG A 102 13.37 21.57 -8.25
C ARG A 102 13.95 22.85 -7.68
N LYS A 103 13.94 23.01 -6.36
CA LYS A 103 14.56 24.14 -5.67
C LYS A 103 16.08 24.11 -5.84
N PHE A 104 16.69 22.94 -5.63
CA PHE A 104 18.12 22.72 -5.84
C PHE A 104 18.56 23.08 -7.27
N VAL A 105 17.87 22.55 -8.28
CA VAL A 105 18.18 22.85 -9.69
C VAL A 105 18.09 24.36 -9.98
N ARG A 106 17.06 25.06 -9.44
CA ARG A 106 16.94 26.52 -9.59
C ARG A 106 18.12 27.27 -8.97
N GLU A 107 18.56 26.88 -7.78
CA GLU A 107 19.71 27.52 -7.12
C GLU A 107 21.02 27.25 -7.85
N VAL A 108 21.21 26.04 -8.40
CA VAL A 108 22.37 25.76 -9.24
C VAL A 108 22.35 26.60 -10.52
N LYS A 109 21.20 26.70 -11.23
CA LYS A 109 21.07 27.58 -12.40
C LYS A 109 21.43 29.04 -12.07
N LYS A 110 20.94 29.57 -10.94
CA LYS A 110 21.31 30.92 -10.47
C LYS A 110 22.81 31.06 -10.20
N CYS A 111 23.43 30.04 -9.62
CA CYS A 111 24.87 30.04 -9.34
C CYS A 111 25.69 30.07 -10.64
N VAL A 112 25.34 29.21 -11.60
CA VAL A 112 25.98 29.18 -12.94
C VAL A 112 25.84 30.53 -13.64
N TYR A 113 24.65 31.13 -13.62
CA TYR A 113 24.42 32.45 -14.21
C TYR A 113 25.32 33.53 -13.57
N LYS A 114 25.39 33.58 -12.24
CA LYS A 114 26.26 34.52 -11.51
C LYS A 114 27.75 34.33 -11.83
N ILE A 115 28.19 33.08 -11.97
CA ILE A 115 29.57 32.77 -12.38
C ILE A 115 29.80 33.29 -13.80
N ASN A 116 28.89 33.01 -14.72
CA ASN A 116 29.01 33.44 -16.12
C ASN A 116 29.01 34.97 -16.26
N ASP A 117 28.14 35.67 -15.54
CA ASP A 117 28.11 37.14 -15.48
C ASP A 117 29.43 37.70 -14.93
N SER A 118 29.97 37.09 -13.88
CA SER A 118 31.25 37.50 -13.28
C SER A 118 32.42 37.30 -14.24
N ILE A 119 32.43 36.19 -14.99
CA ILE A 119 33.42 35.91 -16.03
C ILE A 119 33.31 36.96 -17.14
N THR A 120 32.10 37.17 -17.65
CA THR A 120 31.82 38.12 -18.73
C THR A 120 32.25 39.53 -18.35
N SER A 121 31.87 39.99 -17.15
CA SER A 121 32.29 41.29 -16.62
C SER A 121 33.81 41.42 -16.51
N ARG A 122 34.50 40.40 -15.99
CA ARG A 122 35.97 40.40 -15.90
C ARG A 122 36.63 40.38 -17.28
N TYR A 123 36.13 39.57 -18.21
CA TYR A 123 36.64 39.48 -19.57
C TYR A 123 36.58 40.85 -20.27
N TYR A 124 35.44 41.55 -20.19
CA TYR A 124 35.32 42.90 -20.72
C TYR A 124 36.19 43.93 -19.98
N THR A 125 36.33 43.83 -18.66
CA THR A 125 37.20 44.73 -17.87
C THR A 125 38.69 44.55 -18.19
N VAL A 126 39.11 43.34 -18.56
CA VAL A 126 40.49 43.01 -18.90
C VAL A 126 40.81 43.34 -20.36
N LEU A 127 39.87 43.17 -21.30
CA LEU A 127 40.04 43.59 -22.69
C LEU A 127 40.26 45.11 -22.84
N ASP A 128 39.72 45.92 -21.92
CA ASP A 128 39.96 47.37 -21.87
C ASP A 128 41.38 47.75 -21.38
N LYS A 129 42.18 46.79 -20.90
CA LYS A 129 43.57 47.00 -20.45
C LYS A 129 44.53 46.21 -21.34
N GLU A 130 45.20 46.89 -22.27
CA GLU A 130 46.18 46.26 -23.17
C GLU A 130 47.24 45.45 -22.39
N GLY A 131 47.41 44.17 -22.76
CA GLY A 131 48.57 43.35 -22.37
C GLY A 131 48.36 42.32 -21.25
N TYR A 132 47.14 42.07 -20.78
CA TYR A 132 46.88 41.04 -19.77
C TYR A 132 46.61 39.66 -20.41
N ASP A 133 47.40 38.65 -20.05
CA ASP A 133 47.19 37.26 -20.49
C ASP A 133 46.03 36.61 -19.70
N THR A 134 44.87 36.52 -20.33
CA THR A 134 43.63 35.96 -19.75
C THR A 134 43.57 34.44 -19.77
N SER A 135 44.54 33.75 -20.38
CA SER A 135 44.51 32.29 -20.57
C SER A 135 44.45 31.50 -19.25
N VAL A 136 45.19 31.95 -18.24
CA VAL A 136 45.24 31.30 -16.91
C VAL A 136 43.92 31.45 -16.16
N GLU A 137 43.25 32.59 -16.30
CA GLU A 137 41.97 32.85 -15.65
C GLU A 137 40.85 32.07 -16.33
N ILE A 138 40.80 32.07 -17.66
CA ILE A 138 39.86 31.26 -18.45
C ILE A 138 39.98 29.77 -18.08
N SER A 139 41.20 29.24 -18.02
CA SER A 139 41.43 27.82 -17.69
C SER A 139 41.06 27.48 -16.23
N ARG A 140 41.25 28.40 -15.29
CA ARG A 140 40.72 28.24 -13.91
C ARG A 140 39.19 28.21 -13.89
N PHE A 141 38.53 29.03 -14.69
CA PHE A 141 37.07 29.06 -14.76
C PHE A 141 36.47 27.82 -15.43
N GLU A 142 37.07 27.32 -16.51
CA GLU A 142 36.68 26.06 -17.14
C GLU A 142 36.73 24.89 -16.14
N ASN A 143 37.74 24.86 -15.28
CA ASN A 143 37.86 23.84 -14.23
C ASN A 143 36.76 23.95 -13.16
N VAL A 144 36.35 25.18 -12.78
CA VAL A 144 35.22 25.40 -11.87
C VAL A 144 33.91 24.93 -12.49
N LEU A 145 33.65 25.29 -13.75
CA LEU A 145 32.46 24.84 -14.48
C LEU A 145 32.44 23.31 -14.61
N LYS A 146 33.56 22.69 -14.98
CA LYS A 146 33.70 21.23 -15.06
C LYS A 146 33.44 20.55 -13.72
N CYS A 147 33.87 21.15 -12.62
CA CYS A 147 33.58 20.66 -11.27
C CYS A 147 32.08 20.76 -10.91
N ILE A 148 31.40 21.85 -11.29
CA ILE A 148 29.96 22.02 -11.10
C ILE A 148 29.18 20.99 -11.94
N TYR A 149 29.53 20.80 -13.21
CA TYR A 149 28.90 19.79 -14.08
C TYR A 149 29.12 18.37 -13.57
N ASN A 150 30.32 18.03 -13.10
CA ASN A 150 30.59 16.72 -12.52
C ASN A 150 29.78 16.47 -11.24
N ASN A 151 29.62 17.48 -10.38
CA ASN A 151 28.79 17.35 -9.17
C ASN A 151 27.29 17.23 -9.50
N LEU A 152 26.80 17.92 -10.54
CA LEU A 152 25.43 17.76 -11.04
C LEU A 152 25.19 16.35 -11.63
N ALA A 153 26.15 15.84 -12.40
CA ALA A 153 26.11 14.48 -12.91
C ALA A 153 26.14 13.44 -11.78
N LEU A 154 26.97 13.66 -10.75
CA LEU A 154 27.02 12.79 -9.56
C LEU A 154 25.67 12.80 -8.83
N LEU A 155 25.05 13.96 -8.64
CA LEU A 155 23.72 14.09 -8.03
C LEU A 155 22.65 13.31 -8.82
N THR A 156 22.77 13.29 -10.14
CA THR A 156 21.90 12.50 -11.03
C THR A 156 22.03 11.01 -10.76
N VAL A 157 23.26 10.53 -10.57
CA VAL A 157 23.57 9.13 -10.26
C VAL A 157 23.16 8.78 -8.84
N THR A 158 23.41 9.64 -7.84
CA THR A 158 23.02 9.41 -6.44
C THR A 158 21.50 9.36 -6.28
N LEU A 159 20.76 10.20 -7.01
CA LEU A 159 19.30 10.13 -7.08
C LEU A 159 18.79 8.94 -7.90
N SER A 160 19.65 8.22 -8.62
CA SER A 160 19.32 6.99 -9.35
C SER A 160 19.38 5.72 -8.49
N PHE A 161 19.63 5.82 -7.17
CA PHE A 161 19.55 4.68 -6.24
C PHE A 161 18.17 4.50 -5.59
N GLY A 162 17.17 5.31 -5.97
CA GLY A 162 15.75 5.15 -5.59
C GLY A 162 15.02 4.06 -6.40
N HIS A 163 13.75 3.83 -6.10
CA HIS A 163 12.90 2.81 -6.75
C HIS A 163 12.83 3.05 -8.28
N PRO A 164 12.70 2.02 -9.15
CA PRO A 164 12.81 2.19 -10.62
C PRO A 164 11.87 3.24 -11.25
N SER A 165 10.69 3.45 -10.64
CA SER A 165 9.74 4.51 -11.01
C SER A 165 10.29 5.93 -10.74
N GLU A 166 10.98 6.12 -9.62
CA GLU A 166 11.61 7.38 -9.22
C GLU A 166 12.83 7.71 -10.08
N GLN A 167 13.63 6.68 -10.41
CA GLN A 167 14.78 6.82 -11.32
C GLN A 167 14.37 7.36 -12.69
N THR A 168 13.20 6.92 -13.19
CA THR A 168 12.69 7.32 -14.52
C THR A 168 12.30 8.80 -14.54
N VAL A 169 11.63 9.28 -13.49
CA VAL A 169 11.22 10.68 -13.37
C VAL A 169 12.44 11.59 -13.17
N ILE A 170 13.40 11.17 -12.35
CA ILE A 170 14.60 11.97 -12.07
C ILE A 170 15.52 12.04 -13.28
N LYS A 171 15.79 10.92 -13.96
CA LYS A 171 16.55 10.92 -15.22
C LYS A 171 15.94 11.85 -16.26
N LYS A 172 14.60 11.86 -16.36
CA LYS A 172 13.89 12.77 -17.27
C LYS A 172 14.10 14.24 -16.89
N VAL A 173 13.91 14.58 -15.61
CA VAL A 173 14.07 15.97 -15.12
C VAL A 173 15.50 16.47 -15.24
N VAL A 174 16.50 15.63 -14.98
CA VAL A 174 17.92 16.00 -15.13
C VAL A 174 18.26 16.15 -16.61
N ASN A 175 17.86 15.22 -17.48
CA ASN A 175 18.12 15.34 -18.92
C ASN A 175 17.45 16.59 -19.51
N GLU A 176 16.22 16.91 -19.11
CA GLU A 176 15.55 18.16 -19.51
C GLU A 176 16.33 19.39 -19.03
N ALA A 177 16.82 19.39 -17.78
CA ALA A 177 17.62 20.49 -17.24
C ALA A 177 19.00 20.63 -17.90
N LEU A 178 19.60 19.53 -18.36
CA LEU A 178 20.87 19.51 -19.09
C LEU A 178 20.70 20.01 -20.53
N ILE A 179 19.61 19.64 -21.20
CA ILE A 179 19.28 20.12 -22.56
C ILE A 179 19.00 21.63 -22.55
N GLU A 180 18.30 22.14 -21.53
CA GLU A 180 18.05 23.59 -21.38
C GLU A 180 19.30 24.40 -21.00
N ALA A 181 20.40 23.75 -20.60
CA ALA A 181 21.64 24.38 -20.18
C ALA A 181 22.72 24.41 -21.28
N GLN A 182 22.45 23.80 -22.43
CA GLN A 182 23.27 23.88 -23.65
C GLN A 182 22.72 24.97 -24.57
#